data_AF-A0A673HL62-F1
#
_entry.id   AF-A0A673HL62-F1
#
_cell.length_a   1.000
_cell.length_b   1.000
_cell.length_c   1.000
_cell.angle_alpha   90.00
_cell.angle_beta   90.00
_cell.angle_gamma   90.00
#
_symmetry.space_group_name_H-M   'P 1'
#
loop_
_entity.id
_entity.type
_entity.pdbx_description
1 polymer ?
#
loop_
_entity_poly.entity_id
_entity_poly.type
_entity_poly.pdbx_seq_one_letter_code
_entity_poly.pdbx_strand_id
1 'polypeptide(L)'
;MGKQKKQKKFAAMKRMISLKDQRIKEQDRAKTQKKKKEDPSVIKEQEVAKYPSCMFFQYNTQLGPPYYILVDTNFINFSIKAKLDVVQSMMDCLYAKCVPCITDCVMAELEKLGMKYRVALR
;
A
#
# COMPACT_ATOMS: atom_id res chain seq x y z
N MET A 1 -57.63 45.93 -1.60
CA MET A 1 -56.87 45.57 -0.38
C MET A 1 -56.03 44.31 -0.66
N GLY A 2 -54.81 44.46 -1.18
CA GLY A 2 -53.93 43.31 -1.51
C GLY A 2 -53.19 42.80 -0.28
N LYS A 3 -53.27 41.50 0.03
CA LYS A 3 -52.61 40.88 1.19
C LYS A 3 -51.08 41.04 1.10
N GLN A 4 -50.45 41.48 2.20
CA GLN A 4 -48.99 41.60 2.31
C GLN A 4 -48.30 40.25 2.04
N LYS A 5 -47.30 40.27 1.15
CA LYS A 5 -46.49 39.09 0.81
C LYS A 5 -45.52 38.79 1.95
N LYS A 6 -45.47 37.52 2.39
CA LYS A 6 -44.50 37.06 3.40
C LYS A 6 -43.07 37.30 2.92
N GLN A 7 -42.28 37.99 3.73
CA GLN A 7 -40.88 38.29 3.44
C GLN A 7 -40.03 37.02 3.46
N LYS A 8 -39.07 36.91 2.53
CA LYS A 8 -38.15 35.77 2.44
C LYS A 8 -37.11 35.85 3.57
N LYS A 9 -36.78 34.70 4.17
CA LYS A 9 -35.72 34.60 5.18
C LYS A 9 -34.35 34.58 4.49
N PHE A 10 -33.42 35.41 4.97
CA PHE A 10 -32.02 35.41 4.54
C PHE A 10 -31.26 34.20 5.11
N ALA A 11 -30.25 33.71 4.39
CA ALA A 11 -29.40 32.56 4.78
C ALA A 11 -30.14 31.22 5.01
N ALA A 12 -31.24 30.97 4.29
CA ALA A 12 -31.91 29.67 4.33
C ALA A 12 -31.05 28.59 3.65
N MET A 13 -30.42 27.72 4.44
CA MET A 13 -29.65 26.56 3.95
C MET A 13 -30.55 25.32 3.78
N LYS A 14 -30.13 24.40 2.91
CA LYS A 14 -30.74 23.06 2.79
C LYS A 14 -30.55 22.33 4.12
N ARG A 15 -31.63 21.75 4.67
CA ARG A 15 -31.57 20.98 5.93
C ARG A 15 -30.67 19.76 5.73
N MET A 16 -29.50 19.75 6.38
CA MET A 16 -28.63 18.58 6.48
C MET A 16 -28.94 17.79 7.74
N ILE A 17 -28.62 16.50 7.75
CA ILE A 17 -28.77 15.66 8.93
C ILE A 17 -27.80 16.15 10.02
N SER A 18 -28.32 16.32 11.24
CA SER A 18 -27.51 16.73 12.39
C SER A 18 -26.71 15.54 12.90
N LEU A 19 -25.49 15.78 13.38
CA LEU A 19 -24.67 14.77 14.06
C LEU A 19 -25.36 14.17 15.31
N LYS A 20 -26.40 14.83 15.84
CA LYS A 20 -27.20 14.40 16.99
C LYS A 20 -28.52 13.71 16.60
N ASP A 21 -28.80 13.51 15.31
CA ASP A 21 -30.05 12.92 14.83
C ASP A 21 -30.17 11.46 15.27
N GLN A 22 -31.27 11.09 15.95
CA GLN A 22 -31.53 9.76 16.51
C GLN A 22 -31.47 8.62 15.47
N ARG A 23 -31.58 8.92 14.17
CA ARG A 23 -31.46 7.95 13.08
C ARG A 23 -30.01 7.52 12.80
N ILE A 24 -29.01 8.26 13.28
CA ILE A 24 -27.60 7.92 13.13
C ILE A 24 -27.22 6.92 14.22
N LYS A 25 -26.76 5.72 13.81
CA LYS A 25 -26.29 4.68 14.72
C LYS A 25 -25.08 5.15 15.51
N GLU A 26 -24.99 4.74 16.77
CA GLU A 26 -23.93 5.16 17.69
C GLU A 26 -22.52 4.72 17.22
N GLN A 27 -22.45 3.62 16.45
CA GLN A 27 -21.23 3.14 15.79
C GLN A 27 -20.69 4.12 14.74
N ASP A 28 -21.57 4.78 13.98
CA ASP A 28 -21.20 5.80 12.99
C ASP A 28 -20.95 7.17 13.64
N ARG A 29 -21.46 7.38 14.87
CA ARG A 29 -21.20 8.58 15.69
C ARG A 29 -19.87 8.53 16.43
N ALA A 30 -19.41 7.33 16.78
CA ALA A 30 -18.19 7.14 17.52
C ALA A 30 -17.00 7.49 16.61
N LYS A 31 -16.56 8.75 16.68
CA LYS A 31 -15.16 9.06 16.35
C LYS A 31 -14.33 8.06 17.12
N THR A 32 -13.53 7.25 16.40
CA THR A 32 -12.56 6.30 16.93
C THR A 32 -12.06 6.82 18.27
N GLN A 33 -12.36 6.10 19.35
CA GLN A 33 -12.11 6.54 20.72
C GLN A 33 -10.75 7.24 20.75
N LYS A 34 -10.76 8.56 21.04
CA LYS A 34 -9.51 9.28 21.26
C LYS A 34 -8.79 8.48 22.34
N LYS A 35 -7.67 7.84 21.97
CA LYS A 35 -6.79 7.14 22.91
C LYS A 35 -6.67 8.04 24.14
N LYS A 36 -7.06 7.51 25.31
CA LYS A 36 -6.95 8.22 26.58
C LYS A 36 -5.54 8.83 26.62
N LYS A 37 -5.42 10.10 27.02
CA LYS A 37 -4.10 10.71 27.22
C LYS A 37 -3.37 9.85 28.23
N GLU A 38 -2.36 9.12 27.78
CA GLU A 38 -1.51 8.26 28.60
C GLU A 38 -0.85 9.12 29.69
N ASP A 39 -0.78 8.58 30.92
CA ASP A 39 -0.25 9.27 32.09
C ASP A 39 1.19 9.78 31.82
N PRO A 40 1.54 11.02 32.22
CA PRO A 40 2.85 11.61 31.94
C PRO A 40 4.03 10.90 32.62
N SER A 41 3.76 10.00 33.56
CA SER A 41 4.75 9.21 34.31
C SER A 41 5.11 7.87 33.65
N VAL A 42 4.36 7.45 32.62
CA VAL A 42 4.67 6.23 31.87
C VAL A 42 5.70 6.59 30.80
N ILE A 43 6.80 5.84 30.75
CA ILE A 43 7.81 5.96 29.70
C ILE A 43 7.09 5.78 28.36
N LYS A 44 6.98 6.85 27.59
CA LYS A 44 6.44 6.78 26.23
C LYS A 44 7.47 6.08 25.36
N GLU A 45 7.29 4.79 25.15
CA GLU A 45 8.09 4.02 24.21
C GLU A 45 7.83 4.57 22.81
N GLN A 46 8.74 5.41 22.32
CA GLN A 46 8.73 5.85 20.94
C GLN A 46 9.47 4.80 20.11
N GLU A 47 8.71 4.03 19.35
CA GLU A 47 9.26 3.16 18.32
C GLU A 47 9.84 4.03 17.20
N VAL A 48 11.13 4.33 17.30
CA VAL A 48 11.89 4.97 16.24
C VAL A 48 12.56 3.87 15.43
N ALA A 49 12.18 3.74 14.16
CA ALA A 49 12.83 2.83 13.23
C ALA A 49 14.31 3.22 13.10
N LYS A 50 15.20 2.30 13.49
CA LYS A 50 16.65 2.49 13.33
C LYS A 50 17.02 2.26 11.87
N TYR A 51 17.98 3.05 11.39
CA TYR A 51 18.54 2.84 10.07
C TYR A 51 19.40 1.56 10.06
N PRO A 52 19.32 0.74 9.00
CA PRO A 52 20.09 -0.50 8.93
C PRO A 52 21.60 -0.20 8.84
N SER A 53 22.41 -1.03 9.50
CA SER A 53 23.88 -0.85 9.58
C SER A 53 24.60 -1.01 8.25
N CYS A 54 23.95 -1.60 7.24
CA CYS A 54 24.53 -1.85 5.92
C CYS A 54 24.53 -0.63 5.00
N MET A 55 23.79 0.42 5.35
CA MET A 55 23.65 1.61 4.53
C MET A 55 24.65 2.69 4.94
N PHE A 56 25.54 3.06 4.01
CA PHE A 56 26.36 4.26 4.10
C PHE A 56 25.64 5.39 3.36
N PHE A 57 25.04 6.33 4.10
CA PHE A 57 24.04 7.25 3.56
C PHE A 57 22.94 6.48 2.82
N GLN A 58 22.82 6.61 1.49
CA GLN A 58 21.87 5.88 0.66
C GLN A 58 22.51 4.67 -0.07
N TYR A 59 23.81 4.43 0.12
CA TYR A 59 24.55 3.35 -0.53
C TYR A 59 24.52 2.08 0.32
N ASN A 60 23.98 0.99 -0.24
CA ASN A 60 23.95 -0.30 0.44
C ASN A 60 25.25 -1.08 0.18
N THR A 61 26.07 -1.25 1.23
CA THR A 61 27.35 -1.96 1.14
C THR A 61 27.21 -3.48 1.05
N GLN A 62 26.04 -4.04 1.36
CA GLN A 62 25.77 -5.49 1.29
C GLN A 62 25.40 -5.98 -0.10
N LEU A 63 25.12 -5.08 -1.05
CA LEU A 63 24.81 -5.48 -2.42
C LEU A 63 26.11 -5.86 -3.14
N GLY A 64 26.40 -7.15 -3.17
CA GLY A 64 27.50 -7.72 -3.95
C GLY A 64 27.10 -9.06 -4.57
N PRO A 65 27.88 -9.57 -5.54
CA PRO A 65 27.64 -10.90 -6.11
C PRO A 65 27.79 -12.01 -5.05
N PRO A 66 26.92 -13.04 -5.03
CA PRO A 66 25.77 -13.22 -5.89
C PRO A 66 24.59 -12.31 -5.51
N TYR A 67 23.99 -11.65 -6.51
CA TYR A 67 22.84 -10.79 -6.29
C TYR A 67 21.57 -11.63 -6.10
N TYR A 68 20.85 -11.38 -5.01
CA TYR A 68 19.53 -11.97 -4.76
C TYR A 68 18.46 -10.98 -5.21
N ILE A 69 17.69 -11.36 -6.24
CA ILE A 69 16.74 -10.46 -6.90
C ILE A 69 15.34 -10.98 -6.67
N LEU A 70 14.48 -10.21 -5.99
CA LEU A 70 13.06 -10.53 -5.87
C LEU A 70 12.37 -10.29 -7.21
N VAL A 71 11.64 -11.30 -7.68
CA VAL A 71 10.94 -11.25 -8.96
C VAL A 71 9.44 -11.14 -8.74
N ASP A 72 8.81 -10.23 -9.49
CA ASP A 72 7.36 -10.01 -9.48
C ASP A 72 6.66 -10.69 -10.68
N THR A 73 5.35 -10.93 -10.57
CA THR A 73 4.53 -11.54 -11.63
C THR A 73 4.57 -10.73 -12.92
N ASN A 74 4.51 -9.41 -12.82
CA ASN A 74 4.59 -8.51 -13.97
C ASN A 74 5.94 -8.62 -14.68
N PHE A 75 7.03 -8.73 -13.93
CA PHE A 75 8.37 -8.88 -14.50
C PHE A 75 8.44 -10.16 -15.34
N ILE A 76 7.99 -11.29 -14.80
CA ILE A 76 7.94 -12.57 -15.50
C ILE A 76 7.10 -12.46 -16.78
N ASN A 77 5.93 -11.83 -16.70
CA ASN A 77 5.04 -11.64 -17.85
C ASN A 77 5.69 -10.80 -18.96
N PHE A 78 6.41 -9.74 -18.60
CA PHE A 78 7.12 -8.91 -19.57
C PHE A 78 8.34 -9.63 -20.15
N SER A 79 9.09 -10.37 -19.36
CA SER A 79 10.23 -11.18 -19.84
C SER A 79 9.78 -12.22 -20.88
N ILE A 80 8.66 -12.92 -20.62
CA ILE A 80 8.11 -13.90 -21.58
C ILE A 80 7.63 -13.22 -22.86
N LYS A 81 6.94 -12.08 -22.75
CA LYS A 81 6.50 -11.30 -23.92
C LYS A 81 7.68 -10.82 -24.76
N ALA A 82 8.78 -10.42 -24.11
CA ALA A 82 10.02 -10.01 -24.75
C ALA A 82 10.90 -11.18 -25.22
N LYS A 83 10.53 -12.43 -24.91
CA LYS A 83 11.30 -13.65 -25.19
C LYS A 83 12.70 -13.61 -24.57
N LEU A 84 12.81 -13.04 -23.39
CA LEU A 84 14.05 -12.97 -22.61
C LEU A 84 14.07 -14.09 -21.58
N ASP A 85 15.18 -14.83 -21.53
CA ASP A 85 15.47 -15.72 -20.41
C ASP A 85 15.82 -14.86 -19.19
N VAL A 86 15.05 -15.01 -18.11
CA VAL A 86 15.16 -14.19 -16.90
C VAL A 86 16.53 -14.31 -16.26
N VAL A 87 17.07 -15.52 -16.14
CA VAL A 87 18.34 -15.75 -15.42
C VAL A 87 19.51 -15.21 -16.23
N GLN A 88 19.57 -15.56 -17.52
CA GLN A 88 20.64 -15.10 -18.41
C GLN A 88 20.61 -13.57 -18.57
N SER A 89 19.44 -12.99 -18.81
CA SER A 89 19.31 -11.54 -19.00
C SER A 89 19.68 -10.75 -17.73
N MET A 90 19.42 -11.31 -16.54
CA MET A 90 19.87 -10.70 -15.28
C MET A 90 21.40 -10.72 -15.14
N MET A 91 22.03 -11.85 -15.50
CA MET A 91 23.50 -11.97 -15.48
C MET A 91 24.15 -11.02 -16.47
N ASP A 92 23.60 -10.90 -17.69
CA ASP A 92 24.11 -9.98 -18.72
C ASP A 92 23.90 -8.50 -18.34
N CYS A 93 22.84 -8.19 -17.59
CA CYS A 93 22.55 -6.84 -17.12
C CYS A 93 23.49 -6.37 -15.99
N LEU A 94 23.76 -7.25 -15.01
CA LEU A 94 24.56 -6.92 -13.83
C LEU A 94 26.02 -7.37 -13.93
N TYR A 95 26.39 -8.08 -15.01
CA TYR A 95 27.72 -8.67 -15.22
C TYR A 95 28.20 -9.53 -14.04
N ALA A 96 27.27 -10.20 -13.36
CA ALA A 96 27.53 -10.94 -12.14
C ALA A 96 26.55 -12.10 -11.96
N LYS A 97 26.89 -13.06 -11.09
CA LYS A 97 26.00 -14.16 -10.74
C LYS A 97 24.73 -13.61 -10.05
N CYS A 98 23.57 -13.93 -10.61
CA CYS A 98 22.27 -13.53 -10.10
C CYS A 98 21.45 -14.75 -9.70
N VAL A 99 20.74 -14.66 -8.58
CA VAL A 99 19.82 -15.69 -8.09
C VAL A 99 18.44 -15.06 -7.99
N PRO A 100 17.50 -15.41 -8.88
CA PRO A 100 16.13 -14.95 -8.78
C PRO A 100 15.43 -15.63 -7.61
N CYS A 101 14.75 -14.83 -6.79
CA CYS A 101 13.96 -15.27 -5.64
C CYS A 101 12.48 -15.00 -5.94
N ILE A 102 11.69 -16.07 -6.06
CA ILE A 102 10.23 -15.99 -6.23
C ILE A 102 9.60 -16.27 -4.87
N THR A 103 8.72 -15.39 -4.42
CA THR A 103 7.99 -15.55 -3.16
C THR A 103 6.68 -16.31 -3.37
N ASP A 104 6.16 -16.92 -2.30
CA ASP A 104 4.92 -17.68 -2.35
C ASP A 104 3.72 -16.84 -2.82
N CYS A 105 3.70 -15.54 -2.49
CA CYS A 105 2.65 -14.64 -2.95
C CYS A 105 2.69 -14.43 -4.47
N VAL A 106 3.88 -14.30 -5.06
CA VAL A 106 4.08 -14.15 -6.51
C VAL A 106 3.71 -15.44 -7.24
N MET A 107 4.07 -16.59 -6.66
CA MET A 107 3.65 -17.89 -7.19
C MET A 107 2.13 -18.05 -7.16
N ALA A 108 1.48 -17.71 -6.05
CA ALA A 108 0.03 -17.76 -5.90
C ALA A 108 -0.71 -16.80 -6.84
N GLU A 109 -0.14 -15.62 -7.13
CA GLU A 109 -0.69 -14.70 -8.12
C GLU A 109 -0.59 -15.27 -9.56
N LEU A 110 0.53 -15.90 -9.92
CA LEU A 110 0.69 -16.55 -11.23
C LEU A 110 -0.31 -17.70 -11.40
N GLU A 111 -0.56 -18.50 -10.36
CA GLU A 111 -1.55 -19.58 -10.39
C GLU A 111 -2.98 -19.04 -10.58
N LYS A 112 -3.33 -17.92 -9.94
CA LYS A 112 -4.63 -17.26 -10.08
C LYS A 112 -4.89 -16.70 -11.48
N LEU A 113 -3.85 -16.25 -12.18
CA LEU A 113 -3.97 -15.71 -13.54
C LEU A 113 -4.40 -16.78 -14.57
N GLY A 114 -4.37 -18.07 -14.19
CA GLY A 114 -5.02 -19.16 -14.88
C GLY A 114 -4.25 -19.68 -16.11
N MET A 115 -4.95 -20.46 -16.95
CA MET A 115 -4.32 -21.26 -18.02
C MET A 115 -3.54 -20.44 -19.06
N LYS A 116 -3.86 -19.14 -19.21
CA LYS A 116 -3.18 -18.23 -20.15
C LYS A 116 -1.71 -18.02 -19.78
N TYR A 117 -1.36 -18.13 -18.51
CA TYR A 117 -0.02 -17.90 -17.97
C TYR A 117 0.71 -19.20 -17.61
N ARG A 118 0.25 -20.36 -18.11
CA ARG A 118 0.92 -21.66 -17.90
C ARG A 118 2.38 -21.70 -18.35
N VAL A 119 2.74 -20.90 -19.35
CA VAL A 119 4.13 -20.78 -19.82
C VAL A 119 5.02 -20.10 -18.78
N ALA A 120 4.46 -19.21 -17.95
CA ALA A 120 5.19 -18.54 -16.88
C ALA A 120 5.39 -19.42 -15.64
N LEU A 121 4.61 -20.50 -15.53
CA LEU A 121 4.56 -21.40 -14.38
C LEU A 121 5.40 -22.67 -14.59
N ARG A 122 6.00 -22.83 -15.78
CA ARG A 122 6.75 -24.02 -16.21
C ARG A 122 8.22 -23.68 -16.39
#